data_AF-A0A923IGM6-F1
#
_entry.id   AF-A0A923IGM6-F1
#
_cell.length_a   1.000
_cell.length_b   1.000
_cell.length_c   1.000
_cell.angle_alpha   90.00
_cell.angle_beta   90.00
_cell.angle_gamma   90.00
#
_symmetry.space_group_name_H-M   'P 1'
#
loop_
_entity.id
_entity.type
_entity.pdbx_description
1 polymer ?
#
loop_
_entity_poly.entity_id
_entity_poly.type
_entity_poly.pdbx_seq_one_letter_code
_entity_poly.pdbx_strand_id
1 'polypeptide(L)'
;MEKAQSSASDTAKWTIMAYMAGDNNLDGAALRDIEEMAQAGSTKDVNVLVQLDRLEDKQTRRFRITMGGGYESDCLETFGETNTGDPKILEDFLKWSIERYPAERYFLILWNHGGGWWEDARSRAGAPQPLTGTPRRKRYNPLFRKNAVALGNSNHSSICYDDTAGGDALDNRELKDVLARTCTLIGGKIDILGMDACLMTMV
;
A
#
# COMPACT_ATOMS: atom_id res chain seq x y z
N MET A 1 38.85 -18.49 0.54
CA MET A 1 37.79 -18.27 -0.47
C MET A 1 36.79 -19.40 -0.29
N GLU A 2 35.75 -19.17 0.50
CA GLU A 2 34.72 -20.18 0.77
C GLU A 2 33.46 -19.74 0.01
N LYS A 3 33.18 -20.44 -1.08
CA LYS A 3 31.94 -20.25 -1.83
C LYS A 3 30.81 -20.83 -1.00
N ALA A 4 30.02 -19.96 -0.38
CA ALA A 4 28.72 -20.35 0.15
C ALA A 4 27.86 -20.87 -1.02
N GLN A 5 27.57 -22.17 -0.98
CA GLN A 5 26.66 -22.83 -1.90
C GLN A 5 25.25 -22.30 -1.63
N SER A 6 24.65 -21.70 -2.67
CA SER A 6 23.24 -21.35 -2.76
C SER A 6 22.39 -22.59 -2.51
N SER A 7 21.82 -22.73 -1.31
CA SER A 7 20.71 -23.67 -1.08
C SER A 7 19.55 -23.26 -1.95
N ALA A 8 18.96 -24.20 -2.70
CA ALA A 8 17.69 -23.99 -3.37
C ALA A 8 16.69 -23.43 -2.35
N SER A 9 16.11 -22.26 -2.64
CA SER A 9 15.04 -21.69 -1.83
C SER A 9 13.86 -22.65 -1.88
N ASP A 10 13.57 -23.33 -0.77
CA ASP A 10 12.36 -24.14 -0.62
C ASP A 10 11.16 -23.21 -0.83
N THR A 11 10.47 -23.41 -1.95
CA THR A 11 9.29 -22.64 -2.32
C THR A 11 8.14 -23.05 -1.41
N ALA A 12 7.51 -22.08 -0.75
CA ALA A 12 6.36 -22.33 0.12
C ALA A 12 5.10 -22.63 -0.71
N LYS A 13 4.05 -23.18 -0.09
CA LYS A 13 2.75 -23.33 -0.76
C LYS A 13 2.05 -21.98 -0.90
N TRP A 14 2.19 -21.11 0.11
CA TRP A 14 1.58 -19.80 0.13
C TRP A 14 2.54 -18.73 0.64
N THR A 15 2.49 -17.56 0.01
CA THR A 15 3.02 -16.32 0.58
C THR A 15 1.86 -15.33 0.72
N ILE A 16 1.56 -14.98 1.97
CA ILE A 16 0.58 -13.97 2.35
C ILE A 16 1.33 -12.66 2.57
N MET A 17 0.87 -11.59 1.92
CA MET A 17 1.50 -10.28 1.89
C MET A 17 0.50 -9.25 2.41
N ALA A 18 0.69 -8.74 3.61
CA ALA A 18 -0.10 -7.66 4.17
C ALA A 18 0.63 -6.32 3.98
N TYR A 19 0.04 -5.43 3.20
CA TYR A 19 0.52 -4.06 3.02
C TYR A 19 -0.33 -3.13 3.88
N MET A 20 0.25 -2.67 4.98
CA MET A 20 -0.43 -1.92 6.03
C MET A 20 -0.02 -0.46 5.99
N ALA A 21 -0.92 0.38 5.48
CA ALA A 21 -0.76 1.83 5.49
C ALA A 21 -1.25 2.38 6.83
N GLY A 22 -0.37 2.32 7.82
CA GLY A 22 -0.62 2.75 9.20
C GLY A 22 -0.28 4.21 9.46
N ASP A 23 0.19 4.97 8.47
CA ASP A 23 0.44 6.41 8.60
C ASP A 23 -0.87 7.22 8.60
N ASN A 24 -1.68 6.98 9.63
CA ASN A 24 -2.93 7.66 9.94
C ASN A 24 -3.39 7.20 11.35
N ASN A 25 -4.64 7.48 11.71
CA ASN A 25 -5.21 7.11 13.00
C ASN A 25 -5.39 5.59 13.24
N LEU A 26 -5.08 4.73 12.28
CA LEU A 26 -5.09 3.28 12.44
C LEU A 26 -3.74 2.69 12.89
N ASP A 27 -2.67 3.49 13.05
CA ASP A 27 -1.34 3.03 13.46
C ASP A 27 -1.36 2.01 14.62
N GLY A 28 -2.07 2.34 15.71
CA GLY A 28 -2.18 1.44 16.87
C GLY A 28 -3.00 0.17 16.61
N ALA A 29 -3.88 0.15 15.61
CA ALA A 29 -4.57 -1.07 15.17
C ALA A 29 -3.63 -1.98 14.39
N ALA A 30 -2.73 -1.41 13.56
CA ALA A 30 -1.76 -2.20 12.81
C ALA A 30 -0.86 -3.04 13.72
N LEU A 31 -0.43 -2.49 14.86
CA LEU A 31 0.36 -3.23 15.85
C LEU A 31 -0.41 -4.42 16.44
N ARG A 32 -1.69 -4.23 16.77
CA ARG A 32 -2.54 -5.31 17.30
C ARG A 32 -2.75 -6.41 16.26
N ASP A 33 -2.97 -6.05 15.00
CA ASP A 33 -3.14 -7.05 13.94
C ASP A 33 -1.85 -7.84 13.68
N ILE A 34 -0.67 -7.22 13.85
CA ILE A 34 0.61 -7.93 13.81
C ILE A 34 0.73 -8.92 14.98
N GLU A 35 0.30 -8.55 16.19
CA GLU A 35 0.25 -9.46 17.35
C GLU A 35 -0.71 -10.63 17.11
N GLU A 36 -1.87 -10.39 16.50
CA GLU A 36 -2.83 -11.43 16.12
C GLU A 36 -2.24 -12.37 15.04
N MET A 37 -1.58 -11.83 14.02
CA MET A 37 -0.86 -12.61 13.02
C MET A 37 0.23 -13.48 13.66
N ALA A 38 0.92 -12.98 14.69
CA ALA A 38 1.95 -13.72 15.42
C ALA A 38 1.40 -14.90 16.24
N GLN A 39 0.09 -14.98 16.49
CA GLN A 39 -0.52 -16.16 17.13
C GLN A 39 -0.48 -17.39 16.20
N ALA A 40 -0.41 -17.19 14.88
CA ALA A 40 -0.27 -18.25 13.89
C ALA A 40 1.14 -18.30 13.27
N GLY A 41 1.62 -17.15 12.81
CA GLY A 41 2.96 -16.96 12.23
C GLY A 41 3.25 -17.74 10.95
N SER A 42 4.45 -17.53 10.43
CA SER A 42 4.98 -18.24 9.26
C SER A 42 5.41 -19.68 9.61
N THR A 43 5.22 -20.59 8.66
CA THR A 43 5.67 -21.98 8.72
C THR A 43 6.59 -22.29 7.54
N LYS A 44 6.93 -23.57 7.33
CA LYS A 44 7.62 -24.03 6.11
C LYS A 44 6.73 -23.99 4.86
N ASP A 45 5.41 -24.07 5.04
CA ASP A 45 4.44 -24.14 3.93
C ASP A 45 3.79 -22.77 3.66
N VAL A 46 3.86 -21.83 4.60
CA VAL A 46 3.20 -20.51 4.53
C VAL A 46 4.14 -19.42 5.02
N ASN A 47 4.40 -18.41 4.21
CA ASN A 47 5.04 -17.17 4.65
C ASN A 47 3.97 -16.11 4.97
N VAL A 48 4.10 -15.44 6.10
CA VAL A 48 3.29 -14.27 6.48
C VAL A 48 4.22 -13.06 6.49
N LEU A 49 4.08 -12.20 5.49
CA LEU A 49 4.92 -11.04 5.26
C LEU A 49 4.10 -9.78 5.47
N VAL A 50 4.68 -8.81 6.17
CA VAL A 50 4.03 -7.53 6.45
C VAL A 50 4.96 -6.41 6.01
N GLN A 51 4.43 -5.39 5.35
CA GLN A 51 5.02 -4.06 5.34
C GLN A 51 4.10 -3.13 6.10
N LEU A 52 4.63 -2.45 7.11
CA LEU A 52 3.91 -1.46 7.90
C LEU A 52 4.66 -0.14 7.83
N ASP A 53 3.95 0.92 7.44
CA ASP A 53 4.38 2.30 7.61
C ASP A 53 3.60 2.95 8.75
N ARG A 54 4.30 3.65 9.64
CA ARG A 54 3.76 4.07 10.94
C ARG A 54 3.74 5.58 11.10
N LEU A 55 2.60 6.10 11.56
CA LEU A 55 2.47 7.51 11.94
C LEU A 55 3.36 7.90 13.13
N GLU A 56 3.50 7.02 14.13
CA GLU A 56 4.14 7.36 15.40
C GLU A 56 5.64 7.64 15.26
N ASP A 57 6.36 6.78 14.53
CA ASP A 57 7.83 6.85 14.40
C ASP A 57 8.34 7.18 13.00
N LYS A 58 7.44 7.34 12.03
CA LYS A 58 7.73 7.74 10.66
C LYS A 58 8.71 6.82 9.95
N GLN A 59 8.51 5.53 10.15
CA GLN A 59 9.36 4.48 9.60
C GLN A 59 8.51 3.38 8.99
N THR A 60 8.85 3.04 7.76
CA THR A 60 8.37 1.84 7.11
C THR A 60 9.23 0.65 7.48
N ARG A 61 8.60 -0.48 7.84
CA ARG A 61 9.29 -1.72 8.18
C ARG A 61 8.71 -2.91 7.43
N ARG A 62 9.57 -3.90 7.15
CA ARG A 62 9.17 -5.20 6.60
C ARG A 62 9.46 -6.31 7.58
N PHE A 63 8.53 -7.25 7.66
CA PHE A 63 8.56 -8.35 8.62
C PHE A 63 8.31 -9.68 7.92
N ARG A 64 8.85 -10.74 8.52
CA ARG A 64 8.32 -12.09 8.33
C ARG A 64 7.83 -12.59 9.67
N ILE A 65 6.51 -12.53 9.87
CA ILE A 65 5.90 -12.80 11.17
C ILE A 65 6.10 -14.27 11.54
N THR A 66 6.62 -14.53 12.73
CA THR A 66 6.84 -15.87 13.29
C THR A 66 5.87 -16.14 14.43
N MET A 67 5.63 -17.41 14.74
CA MET A 67 4.71 -17.78 15.82
C MET A 67 5.30 -17.34 17.17
N GLY A 68 4.57 -16.52 17.91
CA GLY A 68 5.03 -15.89 19.16
C GLY A 68 6.00 -14.73 18.97
N GLY A 69 6.23 -14.30 17.72
CA GLY A 69 7.01 -13.12 17.39
C GLY A 69 6.17 -11.84 17.37
N GLY A 70 6.27 -11.06 16.29
CA GLY A 70 5.53 -9.82 16.09
C GLY A 70 6.44 -8.63 15.78
N TYR A 71 5.92 -7.42 16.02
CA TYR A 71 6.54 -6.16 15.61
C TYR A 71 7.97 -5.98 16.13
N GLU A 72 8.22 -6.30 17.41
CA GLU A 72 9.54 -6.08 18.03
C GLU A 72 10.59 -7.12 17.61
N SER A 73 10.19 -8.35 17.28
CA SER A 73 11.13 -9.47 17.09
C SER A 73 11.34 -9.87 15.63
N ASP A 74 10.38 -9.60 14.75
CA ASP A 74 10.36 -10.15 13.38
C ASP A 74 10.73 -9.11 12.30
N CYS A 75 11.20 -7.93 12.69
CA CYS A 75 11.61 -6.89 11.77
C CYS A 75 12.85 -7.31 10.96
N LEU A 76 12.73 -7.31 9.64
CA LEU A 76 13.79 -7.68 8.70
C LEU A 76 14.47 -6.46 8.07
N GLU A 77 13.69 -5.45 7.71
CA GLU A 77 14.17 -4.22 7.09
C GLU A 77 13.44 -3.02 7.70
N THR A 78 14.19 -1.94 7.93
CA THR A 78 13.66 -0.64 8.36
C THR A 78 14.11 0.42 7.39
N PHE A 79 13.18 1.26 6.97
CA PHE A 79 13.39 2.40 6.09
C PHE A 79 13.02 3.69 6.82
N GLY A 80 13.27 4.83 6.19
CA GLY A 80 12.60 6.06 6.59
C GLY A 80 11.14 6.06 6.18
N GLU A 81 10.48 7.19 6.39
CA GLU A 81 9.12 7.44 5.89
C GLU A 81 9.00 7.10 4.40
N THR A 82 7.92 6.40 4.05
CA THR A 82 7.54 6.19 2.65
C THR A 82 6.13 6.73 2.42
N ASN A 83 5.77 6.99 1.17
CA ASN A 83 4.39 7.31 0.83
C ASN A 83 3.66 6.02 0.47
N THR A 84 2.79 5.55 1.35
CA THR A 84 2.04 4.30 1.15
C THR A 84 1.01 4.37 0.03
N GLY A 85 0.62 5.57 -0.38
CA GLY A 85 -0.18 5.86 -1.57
C GLY A 85 0.59 5.75 -2.88
N ASP A 86 1.92 5.79 -2.87
CA ASP A 86 2.73 5.67 -4.09
C ASP A 86 2.73 4.20 -4.60
N PRO A 87 2.25 3.92 -5.83
CA PRO A 87 2.26 2.58 -6.40
C PRO A 87 3.64 1.93 -6.46
N LYS A 88 4.72 2.73 -6.47
CA LYS A 88 6.07 2.20 -6.46
C LYS A 88 6.43 1.52 -5.14
N ILE A 89 5.94 2.03 -4.01
CA ILE A 89 6.21 1.46 -2.68
C ILE A 89 5.52 0.10 -2.53
N LEU A 90 4.27 -0.02 -3.01
CA LEU A 90 3.59 -1.32 -3.08
C LEU A 90 4.29 -2.29 -4.03
N GLU A 91 4.69 -1.85 -5.22
CA GLU A 91 5.42 -2.70 -6.18
C GLU A 91 6.74 -3.22 -5.59
N ASP A 92 7.49 -2.37 -4.89
CA ASP A 92 8.76 -2.75 -4.28
C ASP A 92 8.55 -3.75 -3.14
N PHE A 93 7.46 -3.64 -2.37
CA PHE A 93 7.09 -4.66 -1.38
C PHE A 93 6.75 -5.99 -2.03
N LEU A 94 5.89 -5.99 -3.05
CA LEU A 94 5.49 -7.23 -3.74
C LEU A 94 6.70 -7.92 -4.37
N LYS A 95 7.57 -7.15 -5.02
CA LYS A 95 8.81 -7.67 -5.60
C LYS A 95 9.71 -8.27 -4.53
N TRP A 96 9.93 -7.55 -3.43
CA TRP A 96 10.70 -8.04 -2.29
C TRP A 96 10.15 -9.37 -1.74
N SER A 97 8.83 -9.47 -1.57
CA SER A 97 8.16 -10.66 -1.07
C SER A 97 8.34 -11.86 -1.99
N ILE A 98 8.16 -11.67 -3.29
CA ILE A 98 8.27 -12.75 -4.30
C ILE A 98 9.72 -13.22 -4.44
N GLU A 99 10.69 -12.29 -4.45
CA GLU A 99 12.10 -12.63 -4.65
C GLU A 99 12.70 -13.32 -3.41
N ARG A 100 12.32 -12.92 -2.19
CA ARG A 100 12.88 -13.48 -0.95
C ARG A 100 12.13 -14.68 -0.41
N TYR A 101 10.83 -14.74 -0.65
CA TYR A 101 9.93 -15.75 -0.09
C TYR A 101 9.02 -16.31 -1.18
N PRO A 102 9.59 -16.98 -2.20
CA PRO A 102 8.82 -17.51 -3.30
C PRO A 102 7.82 -18.56 -2.81
N ALA A 103 6.63 -18.55 -3.41
CA ALA A 103 5.58 -19.53 -3.16
C ALA A 103 4.84 -19.93 -4.44
N GLU A 104 4.14 -21.07 -4.37
CA GLU A 104 3.24 -21.51 -5.44
C GLU A 104 2.02 -20.59 -5.61
N ARG A 105 1.57 -19.96 -4.53
CA ARG A 105 0.38 -19.11 -4.49
C ARG A 105 0.59 -17.85 -3.66
N TYR A 106 -0.09 -16.78 -4.07
CA TYR A 106 0.06 -15.47 -3.46
C TYR A 106 -1.27 -14.88 -3.02
N PHE A 107 -1.31 -14.39 -1.79
CA PHE A 107 -2.43 -13.64 -1.24
C PHE A 107 -1.93 -12.25 -0.86
N LEU A 108 -2.44 -11.22 -1.54
CA LEU A 108 -2.21 -9.81 -1.18
C LEU A 108 -3.37 -9.28 -0.35
N ILE A 109 -3.07 -8.63 0.78
CA ILE A 109 -4.02 -7.91 1.62
C ILE A 109 -3.60 -6.44 1.63
N LEU A 110 -4.52 -5.55 1.25
CA LEU A 110 -4.37 -4.12 1.42
C LEU A 110 -5.15 -3.70 2.67
N TRP A 111 -4.45 -3.16 3.66
CA TRP A 111 -4.99 -2.82 4.97
C TRP A 111 -4.90 -1.32 5.19
N ASN A 112 -6.04 -0.65 5.35
CA ASN A 112 -6.19 0.76 5.76
C ASN A 112 -7.68 1.17 5.84
N HIS A 113 -7.97 2.47 5.91
CA HIS A 113 -9.20 3.07 5.41
C HIS A 113 -9.43 2.80 3.92
N GLY A 114 -10.70 2.81 3.52
CA GLY A 114 -11.11 2.79 2.13
C GLY A 114 -12.19 3.83 1.86
N GLY A 115 -12.04 4.57 0.76
CA GLY A 115 -12.97 5.62 0.37
C GLY A 115 -14.10 5.12 -0.54
N GLY A 116 -13.96 3.92 -1.10
CA GLY A 116 -14.88 3.46 -2.13
C GLY A 116 -14.89 4.43 -3.33
N TRP A 117 -15.96 4.52 -4.12
CA TRP A 117 -16.13 5.47 -5.24
C TRP A 117 -16.39 6.92 -4.84
N TRP A 118 -16.40 7.22 -3.54
CA TRP A 118 -16.78 8.54 -3.05
C TRP A 118 -15.56 9.44 -2.99
N GLU A 119 -15.64 10.59 -3.66
CA GLU A 119 -14.62 11.63 -3.61
C GLU A 119 -14.51 12.12 -2.16
N ASP A 120 -13.38 11.86 -1.48
CA ASP A 120 -12.95 12.76 -0.41
C ASP A 120 -11.97 13.75 -1.05
N ALA A 121 -12.28 15.04 -0.95
CA ALA A 121 -11.53 16.14 -1.58
C ALA A 121 -10.04 16.22 -1.13
N ARG A 122 -9.63 15.35 -0.20
CA ARG A 122 -8.26 15.17 0.28
C ARG A 122 -7.36 14.45 -0.72
N SER A 123 -7.90 13.55 -1.55
CA SER A 123 -7.13 12.77 -2.56
C SER A 123 -6.56 13.60 -3.72
N ARG A 124 -6.78 14.93 -3.75
CA ARG A 124 -6.27 15.84 -4.79
C ARG A 124 -5.39 16.97 -4.25
N ALA A 125 -5.05 16.98 -2.96
CA ALA A 125 -4.29 18.08 -2.35
C ALA A 125 -2.77 18.07 -2.67
N GLY A 126 -2.26 17.06 -3.40
CA GLY A 126 -0.84 16.91 -3.73
C GLY A 126 -0.33 17.55 -5.02
N ALA A 127 -1.15 18.24 -5.82
CA ALA A 127 -0.66 18.93 -7.01
C ALA A 127 -0.17 20.35 -6.65
N PRO A 128 1.14 20.67 -6.69
CA PRO A 128 1.60 22.04 -6.49
C PRO A 128 1.09 22.91 -7.64
N GLN A 129 0.14 23.80 -7.34
CA GLN A 129 -0.17 24.90 -8.25
C GLN A 129 0.99 25.88 -8.27
N PRO A 130 1.49 26.34 -9.43
CA PRO A 130 2.47 27.40 -9.48
C PRO A 130 1.86 28.68 -8.88
N LEU A 131 2.38 29.10 -7.73
CA LEU A 131 2.06 30.39 -7.13
C LEU A 131 2.61 31.51 -8.02
N THR A 132 1.79 32.02 -8.92
CA THR A 132 2.01 33.33 -9.57
C THR A 132 1.02 34.32 -9.01
N GLY A 133 1.50 35.16 -8.10
CA GLY A 133 0.70 36.20 -7.45
C GLY A 133 0.41 37.37 -8.38
N THR A 134 -0.85 37.81 -8.43
CA THR A 134 -1.24 39.20 -8.73
C THR A 134 -2.49 39.59 -7.94
N PRO A 135 -2.66 40.87 -7.55
CA PRO A 135 -3.61 41.24 -6.50
C PRO A 135 -5.08 41.35 -6.97
N ARG A 136 -5.97 40.96 -6.05
CA ARG A 136 -7.44 41.00 -6.12
C ARG A 136 -8.00 42.31 -6.69
N ARG A 137 -8.78 42.21 -7.77
CA ARG A 137 -9.77 43.22 -8.19
C ARG A 137 -11.18 42.60 -8.12
N LYS A 138 -12.08 43.24 -7.35
CA LYS A 138 -13.53 42.94 -7.37
C LYS A 138 -14.08 43.19 -8.78
N ARG A 139 -14.62 42.17 -9.45
CA ARG A 139 -15.42 42.34 -10.67
C ARG A 139 -16.61 41.38 -10.72
N TYR A 140 -17.73 41.97 -11.13
CA TYR A 140 -19.05 41.42 -11.42
C TYR A 140 -19.04 40.12 -12.24
N ASN A 141 -19.98 39.22 -11.95
CA ASN A 141 -20.30 38.04 -12.77
C ASN A 141 -21.03 38.46 -14.06
N PRO A 142 -20.53 38.14 -15.26
CA PRO A 142 -21.36 38.09 -16.45
C PRO A 142 -21.92 36.67 -16.62
N LEU A 143 -23.22 36.61 -16.89
CA LEU A 143 -23.93 35.45 -17.41
C LEU A 143 -23.40 35.16 -18.82
N PHE A 144 -22.62 34.09 -19.01
CA PHE A 144 -22.54 33.18 -20.17
C PHE A 144 -21.16 32.47 -20.24
N ARG A 145 -21.22 31.14 -20.19
CA ARG A 145 -20.13 30.13 -20.18
C ARG A 145 -19.21 30.19 -21.41
N LYS A 146 -17.92 29.86 -21.23
CA LYS A 146 -17.23 28.79 -21.99
C LYS A 146 -15.83 28.46 -21.43
N ASN A 147 -15.57 27.15 -21.40
CA ASN A 147 -14.30 26.43 -21.29
C ASN A 147 -13.57 26.48 -19.93
N ALA A 148 -14.18 25.85 -18.92
CA ALA A 148 -13.37 25.08 -18.00
C ALA A 148 -12.94 23.81 -18.74
N VAL A 149 -11.63 23.61 -18.90
CA VAL A 149 -11.08 22.29 -19.19
C VAL A 149 -11.62 21.38 -18.10
N ALA A 150 -12.46 20.42 -18.49
CA ALA A 150 -12.88 19.36 -17.60
C ALA A 150 -11.62 18.55 -17.27
N LEU A 151 -10.90 18.94 -16.20
CA LEU A 151 -10.02 18.02 -15.49
C LEU A 151 -10.91 16.86 -15.10
N GLY A 152 -10.71 15.71 -15.76
CA GLY A 152 -11.61 14.57 -15.68
C GLY A 152 -12.00 14.29 -14.23
N ASN A 153 -13.30 14.30 -13.96
CA ASN A 153 -13.88 13.55 -12.86
C ASN A 153 -13.67 12.09 -13.21
N SER A 154 -12.65 11.48 -12.64
CA SER A 154 -12.53 10.04 -12.68
C SER A 154 -12.89 9.54 -11.30
N ASN A 155 -14.09 8.96 -11.20
CA ASN A 155 -14.60 8.26 -10.03
C ASN A 155 -13.69 7.05 -9.78
N HIS A 156 -12.58 7.25 -9.07
CA HIS A 156 -11.67 6.19 -8.71
C HIS A 156 -11.85 5.86 -7.24
N SER A 157 -11.85 4.58 -6.92
CA SER A 157 -11.76 4.16 -5.53
C SER A 157 -10.32 4.21 -5.06
N SER A 158 -10.16 4.63 -3.81
CA SER A 158 -8.85 4.80 -3.19
C SER A 158 -8.75 3.98 -1.89
N ILE A 159 -7.55 3.47 -1.64
CA ILE A 159 -7.15 2.67 -0.48
C ILE A 159 -5.70 3.05 -0.10
N CYS A 160 -5.24 2.64 1.08
CA CYS A 160 -3.87 2.91 1.52
C CYS A 160 -3.54 4.42 1.60
N TYR A 161 -4.42 5.18 2.25
CA TYR A 161 -4.23 6.58 2.61
C TYR A 161 -3.03 6.84 3.53
N ASP A 162 -2.29 7.88 3.18
CA ASP A 162 -1.08 8.34 3.85
C ASP A 162 -1.24 9.80 4.31
N ASP A 163 -1.39 10.00 5.63
CA ASP A 163 -1.70 11.32 6.17
C ASP A 163 -0.50 12.27 6.11
N THR A 164 0.75 11.78 6.19
CA THR A 164 1.93 12.64 6.15
C THR A 164 2.43 12.93 4.73
N ALA A 165 2.05 12.13 3.73
CA ALA A 165 2.28 12.39 2.30
C ALA A 165 1.22 13.30 1.66
N GLY A 166 0.51 14.10 2.47
CA GLY A 166 -0.49 15.05 1.97
C GLY A 166 -1.84 14.41 1.67
N GLY A 167 -2.14 13.26 2.28
CA GLY A 167 -3.38 12.51 2.08
C GLY A 167 -3.40 11.70 0.78
N ASP A 168 -2.22 11.32 0.28
CA ASP A 168 -2.09 10.50 -0.92
C ASP A 168 -2.64 9.08 -0.69
N ALA A 169 -3.09 8.43 -1.74
CA ALA A 169 -3.71 7.11 -1.66
C ALA A 169 -3.65 6.38 -3.01
N LEU A 170 -3.56 5.06 -2.97
CA LEU A 170 -3.58 4.23 -4.16
C LEU A 170 -4.97 4.24 -4.80
N ASP A 171 -5.04 4.65 -6.06
CA ASP A 171 -6.27 4.55 -6.84
C ASP A 171 -6.41 3.22 -7.60
N ASN A 172 -7.63 2.91 -8.06
CA ASN A 172 -7.91 1.67 -8.80
C ASN A 172 -7.07 1.49 -10.09
N ARG A 173 -6.67 2.58 -10.75
CA ARG A 173 -5.86 2.52 -11.97
C ARG A 173 -4.42 2.17 -11.63
N GLU A 174 -3.86 2.83 -10.62
CA GLU A 174 -2.52 2.55 -10.11
C GLU A 174 -2.42 1.12 -9.57
N LEU A 175 -3.40 0.70 -8.78
CA LEU A 175 -3.48 -0.65 -8.27
C LEU A 175 -3.56 -1.68 -9.40
N LYS A 176 -4.38 -1.43 -10.43
CA LYS A 176 -4.45 -2.31 -11.60
C LYS A 176 -3.08 -2.45 -12.28
N ASP A 177 -2.39 -1.33 -12.46
CA ASP A 177 -1.08 -1.31 -13.12
C ASP A 177 -0.01 -2.04 -12.28
N VAL A 178 -0.02 -1.87 -10.96
CA VAL A 178 0.85 -2.62 -10.03
C VAL A 178 0.56 -4.11 -10.11
N LEU A 179 -0.70 -4.53 -9.97
CA LEU A 179 -1.10 -5.94 -10.02
C LEU A 179 -0.69 -6.60 -11.36
N ALA A 180 -0.83 -5.89 -12.49
CA ALA A 180 -0.41 -6.40 -13.79
C ALA A 180 1.10 -6.64 -13.87
N ARG A 181 1.91 -5.72 -13.33
CA ARG A 181 3.37 -5.88 -13.24
C ARG A 181 3.75 -7.02 -12.30
N THR A 182 3.09 -7.14 -11.16
CA THR A 182 3.32 -8.25 -10.21
C THR A 182 2.96 -9.60 -10.82
N CYS A 183 1.86 -9.71 -11.56
CA CYS A 183 1.52 -10.95 -12.28
C CYS A 183 2.60 -11.33 -13.30
N THR A 184 3.19 -10.34 -13.98
CA THR A 184 4.32 -10.56 -14.90
C THR A 184 5.56 -11.06 -14.16
N LEU A 185 5.85 -10.50 -12.97
CA LEU A 185 6.97 -10.92 -12.13
C LEU A 185 6.81 -12.36 -11.60
N ILE A 186 5.60 -12.72 -11.15
CA ILE A 186 5.28 -14.07 -10.68
C ILE A 186 5.32 -15.09 -11.84
N GLY A 187 5.08 -14.64 -13.08
CA GLY A 187 4.78 -15.54 -14.20
C GLY A 187 3.40 -16.22 -14.03
N GLY A 188 2.50 -15.58 -13.29
CA GLY A 188 1.22 -16.13 -12.86
C GLY A 188 0.27 -15.04 -12.38
N LYS A 189 -0.68 -15.41 -11.52
CA LYS A 189 -1.64 -14.46 -10.93
C LYS A 189 -1.41 -14.33 -9.43
N ILE A 190 -1.87 -13.23 -8.85
CA ILE A 190 -2.21 -13.18 -7.44
C ILE A 190 -3.51 -13.98 -7.27
N ASP A 191 -3.52 -14.98 -6.39
CA ASP A 191 -4.64 -15.90 -6.23
C ASP A 191 -5.80 -15.25 -5.46
N ILE A 192 -5.48 -14.44 -4.46
CA ILE A 192 -6.45 -13.74 -3.62
C ILE A 192 -5.99 -12.30 -3.43
N LEU A 193 -6.91 -11.36 -3.65
CA LEU A 193 -6.76 -9.96 -3.28
C LEU A 193 -7.78 -9.65 -2.18
N GLY A 194 -7.27 -9.38 -0.98
CA GLY A 194 -8.05 -8.98 0.19
C GLY A 194 -7.98 -7.48 0.37
N MET A 195 -9.12 -6.90 0.73
CA MET A 195 -9.23 -5.48 1.09
C MET A 195 -9.71 -5.43 2.53
N ASP A 196 -8.79 -5.19 3.47
CA ASP A 196 -9.14 -4.90 4.85
C ASP A 196 -9.31 -3.39 4.98
N ALA A 197 -10.39 -2.91 4.35
CA ALA A 197 -10.69 -1.49 4.20
C ALA A 197 -12.19 -1.27 3.91
N CYS A 198 -12.70 -0.13 4.35
CA CYS A 198 -14.09 0.26 4.16
C CYS A 198 -14.47 0.43 2.68
N LEU A 199 -15.72 0.09 2.33
CA LEU A 199 -16.32 0.41 1.02
C LEU A 199 -15.59 -0.18 -0.22
N MET A 200 -14.81 -1.25 -0.06
CA MET A 200 -14.05 -1.84 -1.17
C MET A 200 -14.78 -2.96 -1.95
N THR A 201 -15.93 -3.43 -1.46
CA THR A 201 -16.77 -4.45 -2.14
C THR A 201 -17.97 -3.82 -2.83
N MET A 202 -17.74 -2.84 -3.70
CA MET A 202 -18.79 -2.21 -4.50
C MET A 202 -18.69 -2.66 -5.96
N VAL A 203 -19.86 -2.82 -6.59
CA VAL A 203 -20.04 -3.36 -7.93
C VAL A 203 -20.58 -2.27 -8.86
#